data_AF-A0A847NIG2-F1
#
_entry.id   AF-A0A847NIG2-F1
#
_cell.length_a   1.000
_cell.length_b   1.000
_cell.length_c   1.000
_cell.angle_alpha   90.00
_cell.angle_beta   90.00
_cell.angle_gamma   90.00
#
_symmetry.space_group_name_H-M   'P 1'
#
loop_
_entity.id
_entity.type
_entity.pdbx_description
1 polymer ?
#
loop_
_entity_poly.entity_id
_entity_poly.type
_entity_poly.pdbx_seq_one_letter_code
_entity_poly.pdbx_strand_id
1 'polypeptide(L)'
;MDYLVQRVSYLKGLADGLGIDETSKEGKLLLQIVEVLEDFADVLQETIENQMDLEEYVNFIDEDLADVEDEIYESDEDYDYDDYEDYYDYDDDFDFDDFDDPCDD
;
A
#
# COMPACT_ATOMS: atom_id res chain seq x y z
N MET A 1 5.73 -9.59 13.14
CA MET A 1 7.09 -9.66 12.55
C MET A 1 7.94 -10.77 13.15
N ASP A 2 7.83 -11.05 14.45
CA ASP A 2 8.61 -12.08 15.15
C ASP A 2 8.67 -13.44 14.45
N TYR A 3 7.63 -13.82 13.70
CA TYR A 3 7.62 -15.06 12.93
C TYR A 3 8.76 -15.16 11.91
N LEU A 4 9.03 -14.09 11.14
CA LEU A 4 10.06 -14.10 10.10
C LEU A 4 11.46 -14.15 10.73
N VAL A 5 11.71 -13.32 11.74
CA VAL A 5 12.96 -13.32 12.53
C VAL A 5 13.19 -14.68 13.21
N GLN A 6 12.14 -15.29 13.79
CA GLN A 6 12.21 -16.62 14.39
C GLN A 6 12.53 -17.70 13.35
N ARG A 7 11.99 -17.59 12.14
CA ARG A 7 12.30 -18.53 11.06
C ARG A 7 13.72 -18.40 10.55
N VAL A 8 14.24 -17.18 10.40
CA VAL A 8 15.65 -16.94 10.04
C VAL A 8 16.57 -17.47 11.15
N SER A 9 16.24 -17.20 12.41
CA SER A 9 16.97 -17.72 13.58
C SER A 9 16.98 -19.25 13.62
N TYR A 10 15.84 -19.87 13.29
CA TYR A 10 15.75 -21.33 13.17
C TYR A 10 16.62 -21.88 12.03
N LEU A 11 16.66 -21.20 10.87
CA LEU A 11 17.54 -21.58 9.76
C LEU A 11 19.03 -21.47 10.12
N LYS A 12 19.42 -20.42 10.86
CA LYS A 12 20.79 -20.30 11.41
C LYS A 12 21.12 -21.48 12.31
N GLY A 13 20.26 -21.78 13.29
CA GLY A 13 20.46 -22.92 14.20
C GLY A 13 20.47 -24.28 13.49
N LEU A 14 19.68 -24.44 12.42
CA LEU A 14 19.70 -25.65 11.59
C LEU A 14 21.01 -25.77 10.79
N ALA A 15 21.52 -24.67 10.24
CA ALA A 15 22.80 -24.66 9.53
C ALA A 15 23.95 -25.07 10.47
N ASP A 16 23.97 -24.51 11.68
CA ASP A 16 24.93 -24.88 12.72
C ASP A 16 24.81 -26.37 13.09
N GLY A 17 23.58 -26.86 13.29
CA GLY A 17 23.31 -28.26 13.65
C GLY A 17 23.71 -29.27 12.56
N LEU A 18 23.72 -28.85 11.29
CA LEU A 18 24.18 -29.65 10.15
C LEU A 18 25.69 -29.56 9.93
N GLY A 19 26.40 -28.72 10.70
CA GLY A 19 27.83 -28.45 10.50
C GLY A 19 28.12 -27.73 9.19
N ILE A 20 27.17 -26.92 8.71
CA ILE A 20 27.38 -26.06 7.55
C ILE A 20 28.28 -24.90 7.98
N ASP A 21 29.40 -24.74 7.29
CA ASP A 21 30.38 -23.70 7.55
C ASP A 21 30.90 -23.07 6.25
N GLU A 22 31.76 -22.07 6.37
CA GLU A 22 32.37 -21.38 5.23
C GLU A 22 33.48 -22.17 4.51
N THR A 23 33.76 -23.41 4.91
CA THR A 23 34.85 -24.20 4.32
C THR A 23 34.50 -24.69 2.92
N SER A 24 33.21 -24.95 2.67
CA SER A 24 32.68 -25.33 1.36
C SER A 24 32.08 -24.13 0.63
N LYS A 25 32.09 -24.17 -0.71
CA LYS A 25 31.48 -23.10 -1.52
C LYS A 25 29.97 -23.06 -1.30
N GLU A 26 29.36 -24.24 -1.17
CA GLU A 26 27.95 -24.44 -0.91
C GLU A 26 27.57 -23.93 0.47
N GLY A 27 28.37 -24.23 1.51
CA GLY A 27 28.11 -23.75 2.87
C GLY A 27 28.24 -22.23 2.98
N LYS A 28 29.24 -21.64 2.33
CA LYS A 28 29.37 -20.19 2.22
C LYS A 28 28.15 -19.56 1.53
N LEU A 29 27.66 -20.15 0.44
CA LEU A 29 26.46 -19.65 -0.25
C LEU A 29 25.22 -19.74 0.64
N LEU A 30 25.03 -20.85 1.35
CA LEU A 30 23.88 -21.05 2.23
C LEU A 30 23.87 -20.06 3.40
N LEU A 31 25.02 -19.83 4.04
CA LEU A 31 25.13 -18.84 5.13
C LEU A 31 24.79 -17.43 4.64
N GLN A 32 25.30 -17.05 3.46
CA GLN A 32 24.98 -15.75 2.84
C GLN A 32 23.50 -15.62 2.48
N ILE A 33 22.84 -16.69 2.03
CA ILE A 33 21.38 -16.68 1.80
C ILE A 33 20.64 -16.41 3.12
N VAL A 34 21.08 -17.04 4.22
CA VAL A 34 20.44 -16.84 5.53
C VAL A 34 20.66 -15.42 6.05
N GLU A 35 21.83 -14.82 5.85
CA GLU A 35 22.10 -13.41 6.15
C GLU A 35 21.20 -12.48 5.33
N VAL A 36 21.10 -12.67 4.02
CA VAL A 36 20.19 -11.87 3.19
C VAL A 36 18.75 -12.00 3.68
N LEU A 37 18.29 -13.20 4.07
CA LEU A 37 16.95 -13.36 4.62
C LEU A 37 16.73 -12.61 5.93
N GLU A 38 17.77 -12.39 6.73
CA GLU A 38 17.73 -11.54 7.93
C GLU A 38 17.54 -10.08 7.54
N ASP A 39 18.36 -9.57 6.62
CA ASP A 39 18.23 -8.19 6.11
C ASP A 39 16.84 -7.93 5.52
N PHE A 40 16.27 -8.92 4.82
CA PHE A 40 14.90 -8.84 4.30
C PHE A 40 13.85 -8.75 5.41
N ALA A 41 14.05 -9.47 6.53
CA ALA A 41 13.13 -9.41 7.66
C ALA A 41 13.16 -8.02 8.31
N ASP A 42 14.36 -7.43 8.44
CA ASP A 42 14.56 -6.11 9.03
C ASP A 42 13.96 -5.00 8.15
N VAL A 43 14.24 -4.99 6.85
CA VAL A 43 13.68 -4.00 5.91
C VAL A 43 12.15 -4.11 5.84
N LEU A 44 11.61 -5.34 5.86
CA LEU A 44 10.16 -5.53 5.87
C LEU A 44 9.53 -5.00 7.17
N GLN A 45 10.22 -5.13 8.30
CA GLN A 45 9.76 -4.56 9.56
C GLN A 45 9.64 -3.04 9.46
N GLU A 46 10.70 -2.36 9.05
CA GLU A 46 10.71 -0.91 8.85
C GLU A 46 9.61 -0.48 7.85
N THR A 47 9.41 -1.25 6.78
CA THR A 47 8.38 -0.96 5.77
C THR A 47 6.97 -0.99 6.36
N ILE A 48 6.67 -1.98 7.22
CA ILE A 48 5.35 -2.10 7.82
C ILE A 48 5.14 -1.01 8.88
N GLU A 49 6.17 -0.68 9.67
CA GLU A 49 6.12 0.45 10.61
C GLU A 49 5.79 1.76 9.87
N ASN A 50 6.51 2.06 8.79
CA ASN A 50 6.21 3.22 7.94
C ASN A 50 4.80 3.17 7.34
N GLN A 51 4.29 1.99 6.99
CA GLN A 51 2.93 1.85 6.47
C GLN A 51 1.87 2.13 7.53
N MET A 52 2.11 1.73 8.79
CA MET A 52 1.23 2.06 9.91
C MET A 52 1.20 3.57 10.17
N ASP A 53 2.36 4.23 10.10
CA ASP A 53 2.44 5.70 10.23
C ASP A 53 1.67 6.39 9.09
N LEU A 54 1.78 5.89 7.86
CA LEU A 54 1.02 6.41 6.71
C LEU A 54 -0.50 6.23 6.89
N GLU A 55 -0.94 5.09 7.43
CA GLU A 55 -2.35 4.86 7.76
C GLU A 55 -2.86 5.90 8.77
N GLU A 56 -2.06 6.22 9.80
CA GLU A 56 -2.38 7.26 10.77
C GLU A 56 -2.50 8.64 10.11
N TYR A 57 -1.56 9.02 9.23
CA TYR A 57 -1.65 10.27 8.48
C TYR A 57 -2.91 10.34 7.59
N VAL A 58 -3.29 9.24 6.94
CA VAL A 58 -4.51 9.19 6.13
C VAL A 58 -5.75 9.37 7.01
N ASN A 59 -5.79 8.76 8.19
CA ASN A 59 -6.89 8.96 9.14
C ASN A 59 -7.00 10.41 9.61
N PHE A 60 -5.88 11.10 9.85
CA PHE A 60 -5.90 12.53 10.18
C PHE A 60 -6.44 13.38 9.03
N ILE A 61 -6.07 13.06 7.79
CA ILE A 61 -6.60 13.77 6.62
C ILE A 61 -8.11 13.54 6.49
N ASP A 62 -8.59 12.32 6.73
CA ASP A 62 -10.02 11.99 6.70
C ASP A 62 -10.79 12.76 7.78
N GLU A 63 -10.27 12.85 8.99
CA GLU A 63 -10.84 13.64 10.09
C GLU A 63 -10.87 15.14 9.77
N ASP A 64 -9.74 15.70 9.34
CA ASP A 64 -9.66 17.12 8.95
C ASP A 64 -10.60 17.45 7.78
N LEU A 65 -10.79 16.50 6.84
CA LEU A 65 -11.70 16.68 5.72
C LEU A 65 -13.16 16.63 6.19
N ALA A 66 -13.52 15.71 7.09
CA ALA A 66 -14.86 15.64 7.67
C ALA A 66 -15.24 16.96 8.37
N ASP A 67 -14.32 17.54 9.14
CA ASP A 67 -14.55 18.85 9.78
C ASP A 67 -14.84 19.96 8.75
N VAL A 68 -14.15 19.95 7.60
CA VAL A 68 -14.39 20.91 6.51
C VAL A 68 -15.70 20.64 5.78
N GLU A 69 -16.04 19.36 5.56
CA GLU A 69 -17.30 18.96 4.96
C GLU A 69 -18.48 19.39 5.84
N ASP A 70 -18.38 19.22 7.15
CA ASP A 70 -19.40 19.68 8.09
C ASP A 70 -19.55 21.21 8.05
N GLU A 71 -18.44 21.98 8.07
CA GLU A 71 -18.51 23.45 7.99
C GLU A 71 -19.15 23.96 6.69
N ILE A 72 -18.87 23.32 5.56
CA ILE A 72 -19.36 23.76 4.25
C ILE A 72 -20.79 23.26 4.01
N TYR A 73 -21.04 21.96 4.18
CA TYR A 73 -22.30 21.33 3.79
C TYR A 73 -23.40 21.43 4.85
N GLU A 74 -23.09 21.49 6.15
CA GLU A 74 -24.11 21.74 7.19
C GLU A 74 -24.58 23.21 7.18
N SER A 75 -23.79 24.14 6.62
CA SER A 75 -24.17 25.54 6.50
C SER A 75 -25.20 25.81 5.39
N ASP A 76 -25.41 24.84 4.49
CA ASP A 76 -26.36 24.91 3.36
C ASP A 76 -27.69 24.17 3.62
N GLU A 77 -27.93 23.61 4.82
CA GLU A 77 -29.22 23.00 5.20
C GLU A 77 -30.37 24.02 5.42
N ASP A 78 -30.13 25.33 5.20
CA ASP A 78 -31.16 26.38 5.24
C ASP A 78 -31.44 27.00 3.85
N TYR A 79 -30.81 26.49 2.78
CA TYR A 79 -31.15 26.86 1.40
C TYR A 79 -32.06 25.80 0.78
N ASP A 80 -33.36 26.06 0.95
CA ASP A 80 -34.48 25.42 0.25
C ASP A 80 -34.18 25.30 -1.26
N TYR A 81 -33.64 24.15 -1.67
CA TYR A 81 -33.24 23.84 -3.05
C TYR A 81 -34.46 23.46 -3.91
N ASP A 82 -35.55 24.23 -3.74
CA ASP A 82 -36.85 24.03 -4.40
C ASP A 82 -37.05 24.96 -5.62
N ASP A 83 -35.98 25.46 -6.24
CA ASP A 83 -36.10 26.29 -7.46
C ASP A 83 -34.91 26.20 -8.44
N TYR A 84 -34.57 24.98 -8.88
CA TYR A 84 -33.83 24.80 -10.14
C TYR A 84 -34.48 23.72 -11.02
N GLU A 85 -35.79 23.87 -11.26
CA GLU A 85 -36.32 23.54 -12.59
C GLU A 85 -35.82 24.61 -13.58
N ASP A 86 -34.67 24.42 -14.22
CA ASP A 86 -34.50 24.92 -15.60
C ASP A 86 -33.26 24.32 -16.30
N TYR A 87 -33.56 23.47 -17.29
CA TYR A 87 -32.81 23.24 -18.54
C TYR A 87 -31.33 22.82 -18.46
N TYR A 88 -31.12 21.50 -18.38
CA TYR A 88 -30.08 20.88 -19.22
C TYR A 88 -30.77 19.98 -20.25
N ASP A 89 -31.07 20.59 -21.39
CA ASP A 89 -31.40 19.92 -22.64
C ASP A 89 -30.21 19.00 -22.96
N TYR A 90 -30.43 17.69 -22.83
CA TYR A 90 -29.50 16.66 -23.27
C TYR A 90 -29.46 16.74 -24.81
N ASP A 91 -28.57 17.56 -25.36
CA ASP A 91 -28.15 17.41 -26.76
C ASP A 91 -27.26 16.17 -26.83
N ASP A 92 -27.94 15.08 -27.18
CA ASP A 92 -27.55 13.69 -27.28
C ASP A 92 -26.62 13.44 -28.50
N ASP A 93 -25.50 14.17 -28.60
CA ASP A 93 -24.55 14.09 -29.74
C ASP A 93 -23.08 13.88 -29.29
N PHE A 94 -22.85 13.11 -28.22
CA PHE A 94 -21.48 12.66 -27.89
C PHE A 94 -21.15 11.41 -28.73
N ASP A 95 -20.67 11.62 -29.96
CA ASP A 95 -20.15 10.58 -30.87
C ASP A 95 -18.97 9.83 -30.21
N PHE A 96 -19.26 8.62 -29.73
CA PHE A 96 -18.30 7.66 -29.18
C PHE A 96 -17.60 6.86 -30.29
N ASP A 97 -17.04 7.54 -31.30
CA ASP A 97 -16.49 6.85 -32.48
C ASP A 97 -15.01 7.21 -32.79
N ASP A 98 -14.25 7.71 -31.82
CA ASP A 98 -12.83 8.08 -32.06
C ASP A 98 -11.87 7.70 -30.93
N PHE A 99 -12.05 6.52 -30.32
CA PHE A 99 -10.96 5.86 -29.60
C PHE A 99 -10.34 4.78 -30.49
N ASP A 100 -9.57 5.25 -31.46
CA ASP A 100 -8.65 4.47 -32.27
C ASP A 100 -7.71 3.71 -31.32
N ASP A 101 -7.91 2.39 -31.19
CA ASP A 101 -7.09 1.47 -30.40
C ASP A 101 -5.73 1.28 -31.10
N PRO A 102 -4.62 1.86 -30.59
CA PRO A 102 -3.36 1.85 -31.33
C PRO A 102 -2.46 0.68 -30.90
N CYS A 103 -2.99 -0.42 -30.38
CA CYS A 103 -2.16 -1.53 -29.88
C CYS A 103 -2.74 -2.93 -30.18
N ASP A 104 -3.19 -3.18 -31.41
CA ASP A 104 -3.24 -4.53 -32.00
C ASP A 104 -2.23 -4.60 -33.17
N ASP A 105 -0.95 -4.85 -32.85
CA ASP A 105 0.02 -5.63 -33.65
C ASP A 105 1.31 -5.93 -32.86
#